data_AF-A0A820J9H8-F1
#
_entry.id   AF-A0A820J9H8-F1
#
_cell.length_a   1.000
_cell.length_b   1.000
_cell.length_c   1.000
_cell.angle_alpha   90.00
_cell.angle_beta   90.00
_cell.angle_gamma   90.00
#
_symmetry.space_group_name_H-M   'P 1'
#
loop_
_entity.id
_entity.type
_entity.pdbx_description
1 polymer ?
#
loop_
_entity_poly.entity_id
_entity_poly.type
_entity_poly.pdbx_seq_one_letter_code
_entity_poly.pdbx_strand_id
1 'polypeptide(L)'
;MVMNTTVSTMSTSTTTQTGLTNTTTTMSIGITNTTSATTTEPPYFYQAIQFNVSMDGIYTIECNSDIDTSGFIYNNSFDPVYSILNLLANDDDSGGDNQFLFSIFLQAQTRYILVVTTYNEYDTGPFLIIATGLASIIFSQINVSSKHSMYFKELL
;
A
#
# COMPACT_ATOMS: atom_id res chain seq x y z
N MET A 1 27.15 -7.92 4.46
CA MET A 1 25.91 -7.14 4.59
C MET A 1 24.77 -8.10 4.36
N VAL A 2 24.07 -8.53 5.41
CA VAL A 2 22.94 -9.46 5.31
C VAL A 2 21.74 -8.61 4.87
N MET A 3 21.18 -8.88 3.69
CA MET A 3 19.88 -8.30 3.34
C MET A 3 18.84 -9.00 4.22
N ASN A 4 18.23 -8.28 5.16
CA ASN A 4 17.02 -8.77 5.81
C ASN A 4 15.91 -8.78 4.75
N THR A 5 15.59 -9.95 4.24
CA THR A 5 14.37 -10.17 3.46
C THR A 5 13.18 -10.03 4.40
N THR A 6 12.45 -8.92 4.30
CA THR A 6 11.15 -8.76 4.97
C THR A 6 10.21 -9.82 4.41
N VAL A 7 9.92 -10.86 5.20
CA VAL A 7 8.97 -11.91 4.82
C VAL A 7 7.57 -11.33 4.98
N SER A 8 6.83 -11.18 3.89
CA SER A 8 5.40 -10.85 3.96
C SER A 8 4.58 -12.11 4.25
N THR A 9 3.54 -11.99 5.06
CA THR A 9 2.58 -13.05 5.31
C THR A 9 1.21 -12.63 4.78
N MET A 10 0.60 -13.47 3.95
CA MET A 10 -0.73 -13.24 3.41
C MET A 10 -1.72 -14.30 3.90
N SER A 11 -2.94 -13.87 4.19
CA SER A 11 -4.08 -14.76 4.44
C SER A 11 -5.33 -14.21 3.80
N THR A 12 -6.21 -15.12 3.34
CA THR A 12 -7.48 -14.76 2.71
C THR A 12 -8.60 -15.56 3.38
N SER A 13 -9.71 -14.90 3.64
CA SER A 13 -10.94 -15.51 4.15
C SER A 13 -12.13 -15.01 3.34
N THR A 14 -13.10 -15.89 3.08
CA THR A 14 -14.30 -15.55 2.32
C THR A 14 -15.53 -15.85 3.17
N THR A 15 -16.44 -14.88 3.26
CA THR A 15 -17.72 -15.04 3.92
C THR A 15 -18.84 -14.87 2.90
N THR A 16 -19.81 -15.79 2.91
CA THR A 16 -21.01 -15.69 2.07
C THR A 16 -22.22 -15.47 2.97
N GLN A 17 -22.89 -14.34 2.81
CA GLN A 17 -24.16 -14.06 3.50
C GLN A 17 -25.20 -13.63 2.47
N THR A 18 -26.36 -14.28 2.47
CA THR A 18 -27.54 -13.90 1.66
C THR A 18 -27.25 -13.72 0.16
N GLY A 19 -26.36 -14.54 -0.42
CA GLY A 19 -26.02 -14.48 -1.85
C GLY A 19 -25.00 -13.41 -2.26
N LEU A 20 -24.50 -12.63 -1.30
CA LEU A 20 -23.36 -11.73 -1.47
C LEU A 20 -22.09 -12.42 -0.94
N THR A 21 -21.05 -12.48 -1.75
CA THR A 21 -19.73 -13.00 -1.38
C THR A 21 -18.82 -11.82 -1.08
N ASN A 22 -18.42 -11.68 0.19
CA ASN A 22 -17.39 -10.74 0.59
C ASN A 22 -16.12 -11.51 0.93
N THR A 23 -15.02 -11.10 0.33
CA THR A 23 -13.72 -11.68 0.58
C THR A 23 -12.83 -10.68 1.27
N THR A 24 -12.21 -11.10 2.37
CA THR A 24 -11.22 -10.35 3.11
C THR A 24 -9.84 -10.94 2.85
N THR A 25 -8.93 -10.15 2.31
CA THR A 25 -7.51 -10.50 2.17
C THR A 25 -6.69 -9.61 3.07
N THR A 26 -5.79 -10.21 3.84
CA THR A 26 -4.87 -9.49 4.71
C THR A 26 -3.43 -9.76 4.28
N MET A 27 -2.62 -8.71 4.24
CA MET A 27 -1.18 -8.79 4.00
C MET A 27 -0.44 -8.05 5.11
N SER A 28 0.40 -8.75 5.88
CA SER A 28 1.31 -8.13 6.83
C SER A 28 2.70 -8.03 6.24
N ILE A 29 3.27 -6.83 6.31
CA ILE A 29 4.59 -6.47 5.81
C ILE A 29 5.12 -5.29 6.65
N GLY A 30 6.43 -5.08 6.69
CA GLY A 30 7.00 -3.91 7.36
C GLY A 30 7.61 -2.92 6.39
N ILE A 31 7.49 -1.63 6.71
CA ILE A 31 8.37 -0.61 6.15
C ILE A 31 9.73 -0.80 6.80
N THR A 32 10.71 -1.23 6.01
CA THR A 32 12.10 -1.39 6.47
C THR A 32 12.98 -0.26 5.96
N ASN A 33 14.10 -0.01 6.66
CA ASN A 33 15.17 0.92 6.27
C ASN A 33 15.93 0.47 5.00
N THR A 34 15.23 0.17 3.91
CA THR A 34 15.84 -0.45 2.72
C THR A 34 16.28 0.52 1.66
N THR A 35 15.89 1.81 1.69
CA THR A 35 16.33 2.78 0.67
C THR A 35 16.32 4.22 1.18
N SER A 36 17.39 4.66 1.82
CA SER A 36 17.71 6.09 1.90
C SER A 36 18.36 6.49 0.57
N ALA A 37 17.72 7.35 -0.23
CA ALA A 37 18.46 8.04 -1.28
C ALA A 37 19.44 8.98 -0.58
N THR A 38 20.65 9.06 -1.10
CA THR A 38 21.68 9.97 -0.62
C THR A 38 21.26 11.41 -0.88
N THR A 39 20.50 12.01 0.04
CA THR A 39 20.18 13.44 0.02
C THR A 39 20.26 13.98 1.44
N THR A 40 20.63 15.25 1.56
CA THR A 40 20.88 16.02 2.79
C THR A 40 19.63 16.27 3.64
N GLU A 41 18.55 15.52 3.41
CA GLU A 41 17.24 15.70 4.03
C GLU A 41 16.71 14.34 4.56
N PRO A 42 15.91 14.35 5.63
CA PRO A 42 15.34 13.13 6.21
C PRO A 42 14.53 12.29 5.21
N PRO A 43 14.75 10.97 5.10
CA PRO A 43 13.97 10.12 4.20
C PRO A 43 12.60 9.77 4.80
N TYR A 44 11.57 9.85 3.98
CA TYR A 44 10.35 9.07 4.16
C TYR A 44 10.59 7.67 3.58
N PHE A 45 10.32 6.64 4.35
CA PHE A 45 10.42 5.27 3.89
C PHE A 45 9.08 4.81 3.32
N TYR A 46 9.12 4.07 2.21
CA TYR A 46 7.91 3.55 1.59
C TYR A 46 8.07 2.08 1.21
N GLN A 47 6.94 1.39 1.12
CA GLN A 47 6.80 0.07 0.55
C GLN A 47 5.80 0.12 -0.60
N ALA A 48 6.23 -0.30 -1.80
CA ALA A 48 5.32 -0.49 -2.92
C ALA A 48 4.90 -1.95 -3.03
N ILE A 49 3.61 -2.16 -3.25
CA ILE A 49 2.95 -3.46 -3.31
C ILE A 49 2.12 -3.47 -4.58
N GLN A 50 2.43 -4.36 -5.51
CA GLN A 50 1.57 -4.57 -6.66
C GLN A 50 0.35 -5.37 -6.22
N PHE A 51 -0.82 -5.02 -6.76
CA PHE A 51 -2.01 -5.83 -6.59
C PHE A 51 -2.88 -5.86 -7.85
N ASN A 52 -3.77 -6.85 -7.89
CA ASN A 52 -4.86 -6.92 -8.86
C ASN A 52 -6.10 -7.56 -8.22
N VAL A 53 -7.23 -7.40 -8.87
CA VAL A 53 -8.50 -8.04 -8.51
C VAL A 53 -8.97 -8.96 -9.63
N SER A 54 -9.70 -10.01 -9.30
CA SER A 54 -10.26 -10.94 -10.29
C SER A 54 -11.66 -10.54 -10.80
N MET A 55 -12.29 -9.55 -10.17
CA MET A 55 -13.63 -9.08 -10.49
C MET A 55 -13.73 -7.57 -10.37
N ASP A 56 -14.36 -6.94 -11.35
CA ASP A 56 -14.70 -5.52 -11.30
C ASP A 56 -15.58 -5.23 -10.08
N GLY A 57 -15.31 -4.15 -9.36
CA GLY A 57 -16.14 -3.79 -8.22
C GLY A 57 -15.54 -2.73 -7.33
N ILE A 58 -16.30 -2.36 -6.30
CA ILE A 58 -15.81 -1.50 -5.23
C ILE A 58 -15.08 -2.38 -4.21
N TYR A 59 -13.87 -1.96 -3.85
CA TYR A 59 -13.06 -2.59 -2.84
C TYR A 59 -12.70 -1.56 -1.78
N THR A 60 -12.64 -2.03 -0.54
CA THR A 60 -12.09 -1.28 0.57
C THR A 60 -10.67 -1.77 0.84
N ILE A 61 -9.73 -0.85 1.00
CA ILE A 61 -8.33 -1.16 1.35
C ILE A 61 -7.93 -0.24 2.50
N GLU A 62 -7.63 -0.80 3.66
CA GLU A 62 -7.25 -0.07 4.87
C GLU A 62 -5.90 -0.52 5.39
N CYS A 63 -5.27 0.36 6.16
CA CYS A 63 -4.06 0.06 6.91
C CYS A 63 -4.36 -0.04 8.41
N ASN A 64 -3.63 -0.92 9.08
CA ASN A 64 -3.54 -0.97 10.53
C ASN A 64 -2.07 -1.03 10.93
N SER A 65 -1.62 -0.05 11.70
CA SER A 65 -0.25 0.06 12.19
C SER A 65 -0.19 0.88 13.48
N ASP A 66 0.88 0.69 14.24
CA ASP A 66 1.24 1.54 15.38
C ASP A 66 1.98 2.82 14.95
N ILE A 67 2.34 2.95 13.66
CA ILE A 67 2.95 4.15 13.09
C ILE A 67 1.92 4.89 12.23
N ASP A 68 2.06 6.20 12.13
CA ASP A 68 1.21 7.04 11.29
C ASP A 68 1.52 6.79 9.79
N THR A 69 0.55 6.29 9.02
CA THR A 69 0.77 5.86 7.63
C THR A 69 -0.09 6.61 6.62
N SER A 70 0.50 6.92 5.48
CA SER A 70 -0.21 7.44 4.31
C SER A 70 -0.18 6.44 3.16
N GLY A 71 -1.28 6.36 2.42
CA GLY A 71 -1.47 5.45 1.30
C GLY A 71 -1.61 6.19 -0.03
N PHE A 72 -1.12 5.57 -1.10
CA PHE A 72 -1.27 6.05 -2.47
C PHE A 72 -1.54 4.88 -3.41
N ILE A 73 -2.59 4.97 -4.23
CA ILE A 73 -2.93 3.97 -5.24
C ILE A 73 -2.59 4.51 -6.61
N TYR A 74 -1.79 3.76 -7.37
CA TYR A 74 -1.40 4.08 -8.74
C TYR A 74 -1.96 3.07 -9.73
N ASN A 75 -2.30 3.57 -10.92
CA ASN A 75 -2.60 2.72 -12.08
C ASN A 75 -1.30 2.23 -12.73
N ASN A 76 -1.16 0.92 -12.92
CA ASN A 76 -0.09 0.24 -13.65
C ASN A 76 1.34 0.36 -13.08
N SER A 77 1.84 1.58 -12.88
CA SER A 77 3.23 1.85 -12.49
C SER A 77 3.35 3.05 -11.57
N PHE A 78 4.30 2.97 -10.65
CA PHE A 78 4.69 4.01 -9.72
C PHE A 78 6.18 4.36 -9.96
N ASP A 79 6.49 5.66 -10.03
CA ASP A 79 7.86 6.19 -10.08
C ASP A 79 8.02 7.26 -8.98
N PRO A 80 8.93 7.07 -8.01
CA PRO A 80 9.12 8.03 -6.93
C PRO A 80 9.64 9.40 -7.40
N VAL A 81 10.27 9.49 -8.58
CA VAL A 81 10.71 10.77 -9.18
C VAL A 81 9.54 11.56 -9.75
N TYR A 82 8.50 10.85 -10.22
CA TYR A 82 7.31 11.43 -10.83
C TYR A 82 6.05 10.94 -10.12
N SER A 83 5.98 11.21 -8.81
CA SER A 83 4.99 10.68 -7.86
C SER A 83 3.54 11.01 -8.18
N ILE A 84 3.26 11.97 -9.06
CA ILE A 84 1.90 12.35 -9.46
C ILE A 84 1.42 11.51 -10.65
N LEU A 85 2.34 10.97 -11.45
CA LEU A 85 1.98 10.21 -12.64
C LEU A 85 1.27 8.91 -12.25
N ASN A 86 0.11 8.68 -12.88
CA ASN A 86 -0.78 7.54 -12.66
C ASN A 86 -1.41 7.45 -11.26
N LEU A 87 -1.31 8.49 -10.42
CA LEU A 87 -1.99 8.51 -9.12
C LEU A 87 -3.51 8.46 -9.32
N LEU A 88 -4.18 7.54 -8.64
CA LEU A 88 -5.64 7.37 -8.66
C LEU A 88 -6.30 7.89 -7.38
N ALA A 89 -5.67 7.63 -6.23
CA ALA A 89 -6.17 8.02 -4.93
C ALA A 89 -5.02 8.12 -3.92
N ASN A 90 -5.18 8.98 -2.93
CA ASN A 90 -4.31 9.08 -1.76
C ASN A 90 -5.18 9.39 -0.54
N ASP A 91 -4.74 8.94 0.62
CA ASP A 91 -5.41 9.16 1.90
C ASP A 91 -4.40 8.91 3.03
N ASP A 92 -4.56 9.59 4.15
CA ASP A 92 -3.66 9.51 5.30
C ASP A 92 -4.37 9.34 6.65
N ASP A 93 -5.68 9.59 6.77
CA ASP A 93 -6.35 9.57 8.09
C ASP A 93 -7.77 8.97 8.13
N SER A 94 -8.34 8.55 6.99
CA SER A 94 -9.75 8.13 6.94
C SER A 94 -10.05 6.76 7.57
N GLY A 95 -9.02 5.95 7.88
CA GLY A 95 -9.13 4.61 8.45
C GLY A 95 -9.17 4.54 9.98
N GLY A 96 -9.02 5.69 10.66
CA GLY A 96 -8.87 5.75 12.11
C GLY A 96 -7.43 5.49 12.55
N ASP A 97 -7.10 5.90 13.78
CA ASP A 97 -5.73 5.82 14.34
C ASP A 97 -4.63 6.38 13.39
N ASN A 98 -4.97 7.44 12.63
CA ASN A 98 -4.13 8.06 11.59
C ASN A 98 -3.66 7.08 10.50
N GLN A 99 -4.55 6.17 10.10
CA GLN A 99 -4.29 5.23 9.02
C GLN A 99 -5.15 5.57 7.82
N PHE A 100 -4.66 5.25 6.62
CA PHE A 100 -5.44 5.41 5.40
C PHE A 100 -6.54 4.36 5.22
N LEU A 101 -7.60 4.75 4.50
CA LEU A 101 -8.73 3.94 4.07
C LEU A 101 -9.21 4.37 2.68
N PHE A 102 -9.14 3.43 1.73
CA PHE A 102 -9.70 3.60 0.40
C PHE A 102 -11.04 2.89 0.26
N SER A 103 -11.98 3.52 -0.43
CA SER A 103 -13.15 2.87 -1.04
C SER A 103 -13.16 3.20 -2.53
N ILE A 104 -12.64 2.29 -3.36
CA ILE A 104 -12.31 2.56 -4.76
C ILE A 104 -12.85 1.48 -5.70
N PHE A 105 -13.30 1.89 -6.89
CA PHE A 105 -13.66 0.95 -7.95
C PHE A 105 -12.41 0.43 -8.66
N LEU A 106 -12.22 -0.88 -8.67
CA LEU A 106 -11.10 -1.57 -9.31
C LEU A 106 -11.60 -2.43 -10.46
N GLN A 107 -10.83 -2.44 -11.54
CA GLN A 107 -11.08 -3.27 -12.71
C GLN A 107 -10.27 -4.56 -12.64
N ALA A 108 -10.90 -5.66 -13.02
CA ALA A 108 -10.25 -6.96 -13.14
C ALA A 108 -9.15 -6.91 -14.20
N GLN A 109 -8.10 -7.71 -13.99
CA GLN A 109 -6.93 -7.80 -14.88
C GLN A 109 -6.13 -6.50 -15.03
N THR A 110 -6.50 -5.44 -14.32
CA THR A 110 -5.71 -4.22 -14.22
C THR A 110 -4.65 -4.37 -13.14
N ARG A 111 -3.44 -3.92 -13.46
CA ARG A 111 -2.33 -3.85 -12.52
C ARG A 111 -2.42 -2.55 -11.74
N TYR A 112 -2.37 -2.64 -10.41
CA TYR A 112 -2.30 -1.47 -9.52
C TYR A 112 -1.07 -1.54 -8.63
N ILE A 113 -0.60 -0.38 -8.16
CA ILE A 113 0.45 -0.29 -7.15
C ILE A 113 -0.10 0.46 -5.93
N LEU A 114 -0.09 -0.17 -4.76
CA LEU A 114 -0.28 0.49 -3.47
C LEU A 114 1.10 0.90 -2.96
N VAL A 115 1.29 2.17 -2.67
CA VAL A 115 2.46 2.69 -1.96
C VAL A 115 2.00 3.06 -0.56
N VAL A 116 2.66 2.48 0.44
CA VAL A 116 2.49 2.81 1.86
C VAL A 116 3.73 3.55 2.31
N THR A 117 3.57 4.72 2.90
CA THR A 117 4.64 5.55 3.47
C THR A 117 4.30 5.93 4.90
N THR A 118 5.28 6.43 5.63
CA THR A 118 5.06 7.07 6.94
C THR A 118 4.71 8.55 6.77
N TYR A 119 3.90 9.08 7.70
CA TYR A 119 3.62 10.53 7.78
C TYR A 119 4.81 11.31 8.34
N ASN A 120 5.58 10.72 9.26
CA ASN A 120 6.80 11.31 9.81
C ASN A 120 8.06 10.74 9.16
N GLU A 121 9.12 11.55 9.17
CA GLU A 121 10.45 11.18 8.71
C GLU A 121 11.10 10.16 9.65
N TYR A 122 11.92 9.26 9.11
CA TYR A 122 12.63 8.20 9.83
C TYR A 122 11.78 7.10 10.50
N ASP A 123 10.46 7.25 10.54
CA ASP A 123 9.58 6.23 11.10
C ASP A 123 9.64 4.95 10.27
N THR A 124 9.69 3.82 10.98
CA THR A 124 9.59 2.48 10.38
C THR A 124 8.80 1.58 11.31
N GLY A 125 8.12 0.61 10.74
CA GLY A 125 7.33 -0.31 11.52
C GLY A 125 6.59 -1.32 10.66
N PRO A 126 6.05 -2.38 11.30
CA PRO A 126 5.13 -3.28 10.66
C PRO A 126 3.80 -2.58 10.38
N PHE A 127 3.15 -2.99 9.30
CA PHE A 127 1.77 -2.62 9.02
C PHE A 127 1.00 -3.83 8.47
N LEU A 128 -0.32 -3.75 8.59
CA LEU A 128 -1.26 -4.74 8.09
C LEU A 128 -2.16 -4.05 7.08
N ILE A 129 -2.16 -4.54 5.84
CA ILE A 129 -3.17 -4.17 4.85
C ILE A 129 -4.33 -5.14 4.98
N ILE A 130 -5.53 -4.58 5.12
CA ILE A 130 -6.78 -5.33 5.13
C ILE A 130 -7.57 -4.86 3.92
N ALA A 131 -7.91 -5.78 3.04
CA ALA A 131 -8.67 -5.50 1.84
C ALA A 131 -9.95 -6.32 1.80
N THR A 132 -11.07 -5.67 1.52
CA THR A 132 -12.38 -6.32 1.39
C THR A 132 -13.04 -5.97 0.06
N GLY A 133 -13.76 -6.92 -0.52
CA GLY A 133 -14.53 -6.71 -1.74
C GLY A 133 -15.21 -7.96 -2.25
N LEU A 134 -15.72 -7.89 -3.48
CA LEU A 134 -16.49 -8.97 -4.11
C LEU A 134 -15.65 -10.24 -4.39
N ALA A 135 -14.34 -10.09 -4.51
CA ALA A 135 -13.38 -11.18 -4.70
C ALA A 135 -12.09 -10.93 -3.92
N SER A 136 -11.20 -11.92 -3.86
CA SER A 136 -9.88 -11.74 -3.26
C SER A 136 -9.07 -10.70 -4.04
N ILE A 137 -8.32 -9.88 -3.31
CA ILE A 137 -7.20 -9.11 -3.87
C ILE A 137 -5.97 -10.00 -3.85
N ILE A 138 -5.18 -9.99 -4.92
CA ILE A 138 -3.89 -10.69 -4.94
C ILE A 138 -2.79 -9.65 -4.80
N PHE A 139 -2.11 -9.65 -3.66
CA PHE A 139 -0.94 -8.82 -3.43
C PHE A 139 0.35 -9.54 -3.83
N SER A 140 1.28 -8.78 -4.38
CA SER A 140 2.64 -9.22 -4.70
C SER A 140 3.60 -8.09 -4.38
N GLN A 141 4.59 -8.35 -3.53
CA GLN A 141 5.63 -7.37 -3.25
C GLN A 141 6.45 -7.12 -4.52
N ILE A 142 6.68 -5.85 -4.84
CA ILE A 142 7.58 -5.46 -5.92
C ILE A 142 8.84 -4.82 -5.34
N ASN A 143 9.99 -5.25 -5.84
CA ASN A 143 11.23 -4.54 -5.59
C ASN A 143 11.24 -3.31 -6.48
N VAL A 144 10.89 -2.14 -5.93
CA VAL A 144 11.12 -0.88 -6.64
C VAL A 144 12.61 -0.61 -6.56
N SER A 145 13.33 -0.87 -7.66
CA SER A 145 14.78 -0.70 -7.74
C SER A 145 15.24 0.76 -7.68
N SER A 146 14.29 1.72 -7.67
CA SER A 146 14.54 3.15 -7.69
C SER A 146 14.76 3.68 -6.27
N LYS A 147 16.02 3.89 -5.89
CA LYS A 147 16.42 4.50 -4.61
C LYS A 147 16.17 6.02 -4.63
N HIS A 148 14.92 6.47 -4.67
CA HIS A 148 14.62 7.89 -4.59
C HIS A 148 13.76 8.19 -3.37
N SER A 149 14.17 9.18 -2.57
CA SER A 149 13.36 9.73 -1.49
C SER A 149 12.15 10.41 -2.14
N MET A 150 10.94 9.99 -1.77
CA MET A 150 9.73 10.71 -2.19
C MET A 150 9.58 11.98 -1.36
N TYR A 151 9.38 13.12 -2.04
CA TYR A 151 8.92 14.34 -1.38
C TYR A 151 7.38 14.32 -1.36
N PHE A 152 6.80 13.83 -0.26
CA PHE A 152 5.35 13.86 -0.05
C PHE A 152 4.82 15.23 0.40
N LYS A 153 5.70 16.18 0.73
CA LYS A 153 5.31 17.56 1.12
C LYS A 153 4.55 18.36 0.05
N GLU A 154 4.54 17.91 -1.21
CA GLU A 154 3.75 18.55 -2.28
C GLU A 154 2.34 17.95 -2.45
N LEU A 155 2.00 16.91 -1.67
CA LEU A 155 0.75 16.15 -1.80
C LEU A 155 -0.07 16.08 -0.49
N LEU A 156 0.43 16.68 0.60
CA LEU A 156 -0.25 16.87 1.89
C LEU A 156 -0.57 18.35 2.11
#